data_AF-A0A2A5XQJ3-F1
#
_entry.id   AF-A0A2A5XQJ3-F1
#
_cell.length_a   1.000
_cell.length_b   1.000
_cell.length_c   1.000
_cell.angle_alpha   90.00
_cell.angle_beta   90.00
_cell.angle_gamma   90.00
#
_symmetry.space_group_name_H-M   'P 1'
#
loop_
_entity.id
_entity.type
_entity.pdbx_description
1 polymer ?
#
loop_
_entity_poly.entity_id
_entity_poly.type
_entity_poly.pdbx_seq_one_letter_code
_entity_poly.pdbx_strand_id
1 'polypeptide(L)' 'MEISNLILAFGLGFLWHGLQIFWVAGLPRQLKKTKPENGEVDSQRSFMLFWLDQYSWIGLTIIVIGILSLIKGLI' A
#
# COMPACT_ATOMS: atom_id res chain seq x y z
N MET A 1 25.06 11.13 10.89
CA MET A 1 24.48 10.15 11.83
C MET A 1 23.04 10.52 12.20
N GLU A 2 22.75 11.73 12.67
CA GLU A 2 21.36 12.12 13.03
C GLU A 2 20.36 12.07 11.86
N ILE A 3 20.72 12.61 10.69
CA ILE A 3 19.83 12.60 9.51
C ILE A 3 19.54 11.16 9.05
N SER A 4 20.54 10.28 9.07
CA SER A 4 20.36 8.86 8.74
C SER A 4 19.39 8.20 9.72
N ASN A 5 19.54 8.42 11.03
CA ASN A 5 18.62 7.90 12.04
C ASN A 5 17.18 8.42 11.86
N LEU A 6 17.01 9.70 11.49
CA LEU A 6 15.69 10.26 11.19
C LEU A 6 15.05 9.63 9.95
N ILE A 7 15.85 9.40 8.90
CA ILE A 7 15.40 8.72 7.67
C ILE A 7 15.00 7.27 7.98
N LEU A 8 15.75 6.58 8.85
CA LEU A 8 15.42 5.22 9.29
C LEU A 8 14.12 5.20 10.09
N ALA A 9 13.95 6.10 11.05
CA ALA A 9 12.71 6.20 11.84
C ALA A 9 11.49 6.49 10.95
N PHE A 10 11.63 7.41 9.99
CA PHE A 10 10.61 7.71 8.99
C PHE A 10 10.29 6.48 8.13
N GLY A 11 11.32 5.79 7.63
CA GLY A 11 11.17 4.58 6.82
C GLY A 11 10.47 3.45 7.55
N LEU A 12 10.82 3.21 8.83
CA LEU A 12 10.15 2.22 9.68
C LEU A 12 8.68 2.59 9.93
N GLY A 13 8.39 3.85 10.20
CA GLY A 13 7.01 4.33 10.40
C GLY A 13 6.14 4.15 9.15
N PHE A 14 6.68 4.51 7.98
CA PHE A 14 6.00 4.28 6.70
C PHE A 14 5.82 2.79 6.44
N LEU A 15 6.86 1.98 6.59
CA LEU A 15 6.77 0.54 6.36
C LEU A 15 5.72 -0.10 7.27
N TRP A 16 5.73 0.23 8.56
CA TRP A 16 4.73 -0.24 9.51
C TRP A 16 3.30 0.15 9.09
N HIS A 17 3.07 1.44 8.81
CA HIS A 17 1.74 1.92 8.46
C HIS A 17 1.23 1.34 7.14
N GLY A 18 2.10 1.26 6.12
CA GLY A 18 1.77 0.66 4.84
C GLY A 18 1.47 -0.84 4.97
N LEU A 19 2.19 -1.57 5.83
CA LEU A 19 1.89 -2.98 6.13
C LEU A 19 0.53 -3.16 6.84
N GLN A 20 0.13 -2.23 7.73
CA GLN A 20 -1.20 -2.27 8.33
C GLN A 20 -2.31 -2.06 7.28
N ILE A 21 -2.11 -1.12 6.35
CA ILE A 21 -3.06 -0.91 5.24
C ILE A 21 -3.13 -2.16 4.36
N PHE A 22 -1.97 -2.71 4.00
CA PHE A 22 -1.90 -3.93 3.19
C PHE A 22 -2.53 -5.13 3.89
N TRP A 23 -2.40 -5.25 5.22
CA TRP A 23 -3.06 -6.29 6.01
C TRP A 23 -4.58 -6.20 5.92
N VAL A 24 -5.15 -4.99 5.96
CA VAL A 24 -6.60 -4.78 5.93
C VAL A 24 -7.17 -4.85 4.50
N ALA A 25 -6.54 -4.17 3.54
CA ALA A 25 -7.04 -4.02 2.18
C ALA A 25 -6.55 -5.12 1.23
N GLY A 26 -5.42 -5.76 1.56
CA GLY A 26 -4.75 -6.72 0.70
C GLY A 26 -4.16 -6.10 -0.57
N LEU A 27 -3.75 -6.98 -1.49
CA LEU A 27 -3.21 -6.59 -2.79
C LEU A 27 -4.32 -5.96 -3.68
N PRO A 28 -4.04 -4.86 -4.41
CA PRO A 28 -4.98 -4.29 -5.37
C PRO A 28 -5.45 -5.34 -6.38
N ARG A 29 -6.73 -5.31 -6.75
CA ARG A 29 -7.30 -6.32 -7.66
C ARG A 29 -6.64 -6.31 -9.04
N GLN A 30 -6.12 -5.16 -9.48
CA GLN A 30 -5.38 -4.99 -10.73
C GLN A 30 -4.08 -5.82 -10.78
N LEU A 31 -3.51 -6.16 -9.62
CA LEU A 31 -2.32 -7.00 -9.49
C LEU A 31 -2.66 -8.48 -9.26
N LYS A 32 -3.93 -8.79 -8.99
CA LYS A 32 -4.41 -10.17 -8.84
C LYS A 32 -4.70 -10.74 -10.23
N LYS A 33 -4.29 -11.99 -10.48
CA LYS A 33 -4.65 -12.76 -11.69
C LYS A 33 -6.11 -13.26 -11.62
N THR A 34 -7.06 -12.41 -11.27
CA THR A 34 -8.47 -12.78 -11.24
C THR A 34 -9.11 -12.44 -12.58
N LYS A 35 -9.82 -13.39 -13.20
CA LYS A 35 -10.67 -13.10 -14.36
C LYS A 35 -11.68 -12.01 -13.96
N PRO A 36 -11.99 -11.04 -14.85
CA PRO A 36 -13.03 -10.08 -14.58
C PRO A 36 -14.33 -10.83 -14.24
N GLU A 37 -14.98 -10.46 -13.13
CA GLU A 37 -16.36 -10.89 -12.84
C GLU A 37 -17.23 -10.26 -13.93
N ASN A 38 -17.56 -11.04 -14.96
CA ASN A 38 -18.43 -10.63 -16.07
C ASN A 38 -19.92 -10.59 -15.66
N GLY A 39 -20.23 -10.00 -14.51
CA GLY A 39 -21.59 -9.80 -14.01
C GLY A 39 -21.87 -8.32 -13.77
N GLU A 40 -23.13 -7.91 -13.92
CA GLU A 40 -23.56 -6.57 -13.51
C GLU A 40 -23.29 -6.39 -12.01
N VAL A 41 -22.23 -5.66 -11.69
CA VAL A 41 -21.91 -5.28 -10.32
C VAL A 41 -22.74 -4.04 -10.02
N ASP A 42 -23.64 -4.14 -9.04
CA ASP A 42 -24.39 -3.00 -8.53
C ASP A 42 -23.48 -1.77 -8.31
N SER A 43 -23.99 -0.59 -8.63
CA SER A 43 -23.24 0.67 -8.62
C SER A 43 -22.57 0.96 -7.27
N GLN A 44 -23.24 0.65 -6.15
CA GLN A 44 -22.69 0.84 -4.82
C GLN A 44 -21.54 -0.11 -4.55
N ARG A 45 -21.70 -1.39 -4.92
CA ARG A 45 -20.64 -2.40 -4.79
C ARG A 45 -19.42 -2.03 -5.64
N SER A 46 -19.63 -1.55 -6.86
CA SER A 46 -18.55 -1.07 -7.74
C SER A 46 -17.78 0.10 -7.13
N PHE A 47 -18.48 1.07 -6.54
CA PHE A 47 -17.86 2.23 -5.89
C PHE A 47 -17.04 1.83 -4.65
N MET A 48 -17.58 0.96 -3.79
CA MET A 48 -16.86 0.45 -2.62
C MET A 48 -15.58 -0.29 -3.03
N LEU A 49 -15.69 -1.13 -4.05
CA LEU A 49 -14.57 -1.90 -4.60
C LEU A 49 -13.49 -1.00 -5.20
N PHE A 50 -13.88 0.09 -5.87
CA PHE A 50 -12.93 1.12 -6.34
C PHE A 50 -12.14 1.73 -5.18
N TRP A 51 -12.83 2.15 -4.11
CA TRP A 51 -12.17 2.73 -2.94
C TRP A 51 -11.23 1.76 -2.24
N LEU A 52 -11.62 0.48 -2.14
CA LEU A 52 -10.77 -0.55 -1.56
C LEU A 52 -9.48 -0.71 -2.38
N ASP A 53 -9.55 -0.70 -3.71
CA ASP A 53 -8.34 -0.72 -4.54
C ASP A 53 -7.48 0.53 -4.35
N GLN A 54 -8.07 1.72 -4.27
CA GLN A 54 -7.30 2.95 -4.00
C GLN A 54 -6.57 2.86 -2.67
N TYR A 55 -7.25 2.34 -1.64
CA TYR A 55 -6.65 2.16 -0.33
C TYR A 55 -5.51 1.12 -0.34
N SER A 56 -5.69 0.00 -1.05
CA SER A 56 -4.62 -0.97 -1.29
C SER A 56 -3.41 -0.35 -2.01
N TRP A 57 -3.64 0.50 -3.01
CA TRP A 57 -2.56 1.21 -3.72
C TRP A 57 -1.81 2.17 -2.81
N ILE A 58 -2.52 2.94 -1.98
CA ILE A 58 -1.90 3.83 -0.98
C ILE A 58 -1.00 3.02 -0.04
N GLY A 59 -1.49 1.90 0.49
CA GLY A 59 -0.70 1.02 1.36
C GLY A 59 0.58 0.53 0.68
N LEU A 60 0.47 0.08 -0.58
CA LEU A 60 1.61 -0.39 -1.37
C LEU A 60 2.63 0.73 -1.63
N THR A 61 2.17 1.94 -1.99
CA THR A 61 3.05 3.09 -2.20
C THR A 61 3.78 3.48 -0.92
N ILE A 62 3.09 3.48 0.22
CA ILE A 62 3.69 3.77 1.53
C ILE A 62 4.74 2.73 1.89
N ILE A 63 4.49 1.43 1.65
CA ILE A 63 5.48 0.36 1.84
C ILE A 63 6.74 0.63 1.00
N VAL A 64 6.57 0.94 -0.29
CA VAL A 64 7.70 1.20 -1.20
C VAL A 64 8.51 2.40 -0.72
N ILE A 65 7.87 3.50 -0.35
CA ILE A 65 8.54 4.69 0.20
C ILE A 65 9.29 4.34 1.50
N GLY A 66 8.68 3.53 2.37
CA GLY A 66 9.30 3.03 3.60
C GLY A 66 10.58 2.25 3.30
N ILE A 67 10.54 1.28 2.38
CA ILE A 67 11.71 0.48 1.97
C ILE A 67 12.81 1.37 1.38
N LEU A 68 12.48 2.28 0.46
CA LEU A 68 13.46 3.19 -0.14
C LEU A 68 14.11 4.11 0.90
N SER A 69 13.32 4.57 1.88
CA SER A 69 13.84 5.37 2.99
C SER A 69 14.78 4.56 3.87
N LEU A 70 14.45 3.30 4.19
CA LEU A 70 15.34 2.42 4.95
C LEU A 70 16.67 2.18 4.23
N ILE A 71 16.63 1.86 2.93
CA ILE A 71 17.84 1.69 2.12
C ILE A 71 18.69 2.96 2.15
N LYS A 72 18.08 4.13 1.94
CA LYS A 72 18.77 5.42 1.97
C LYS A 72 19.33 5.78 3.35
N GLY A 73 18.66 5.37 4.43
CA GLY A 73 19.14 5.63 5.79
C GLY A 73 20.33 4.75 6.18
N LEU A 74 20.49 3.59 5.54
CA LEU A 74 21.57 2.62 5.80
C LEU A 74 22.85 2.86 4.98
N ILE A 75 22.75 3.55 3.84
CA ILE A 75 23.88 3.94 2.97
C ILE A 75 24.41 5.30 3.41
#